data_AF-A0A4Q3SE59-F1
#
_entry.id   AF-A0A4Q3SE59-F1
#
_cell.length_a   1.000
_cell.length_b   1.000
_cell.length_c   1.000
_cell.angle_alpha   90.00
_cell.angle_beta   90.00
_cell.angle_gamma   90.00
#
_symmetry.space_group_name_H-M   'P 1'
#
loop_
_entity.id
_entity.type
_entity.pdbx_description
1 polymer ?
#
loop_
_entity_poly.entity_id
_entity_poly.type
_entity_poly.pdbx_seq_one_letter_code
_entity_poly.pdbx_strand_id
1 'polypeptide(L)'
;SQWEPRLYENINTVEPPRDESYHLSEDLADKAISWLRKHEAFAPDAPFLMYWASGAAHGPHHIFQDWADKYKGKFDDGWDAYRERTFARQKEKGWIPADAQLTPRADTMQGWDDIPEAQRPFQRRLMEVFAGFLEHVDAQVDRILDELDRLGRAENTMVIYIFGDNGSSAEGQRGSISELLAQNNVPNTVEEQMEALEKLGGVAALGSPKTDNMYHAGWAWAGNTPFHHTKLVASHFGGTRNPMAISWPRSIKPDERMRSQFHHVNDIAPTLYDVLGITPPAVVEGHDQKPLDGTSLAYTFDDPAQPPRKSVQYFENNASRGIYADGWYACAFGPFVPWDTPSTAQRLAHWDPESEPWELYDL
;
A
#
# COMPACT_ATOMS: atom_id res chain seq x y z
N SER A 1 15.26 6.26 2.05
CA SER A 1 15.29 7.48 1.19
C SER A 1 15.12 7.10 -0.26
N GLN A 2 14.30 7.84 -1.01
CA GLN A 2 14.15 7.73 -2.47
C GLN A 2 15.25 8.48 -3.26
N TRP A 3 16.07 9.28 -2.56
CA TRP A 3 17.13 10.12 -3.14
C TRP A 3 18.49 9.44 -3.12
N GLU A 4 18.77 8.70 -2.04
CA GLU A 4 20.07 8.06 -1.80
C GLU A 4 19.86 6.60 -1.33
N PRO A 5 19.25 5.74 -2.16
CA PRO A 5 18.94 4.38 -1.76
C PRO A 5 20.21 3.52 -1.69
N ARG A 6 20.23 2.57 -0.74
CA ARG A 6 21.25 1.52 -0.69
C ARG A 6 20.68 0.27 -1.35
N LEU A 7 21.12 -0.02 -2.57
CA LEU A 7 20.59 -1.11 -3.39
C LEU A 7 21.64 -2.19 -3.64
N TYR A 8 21.16 -3.34 -4.06
CA TYR A 8 21.97 -4.44 -4.57
C TYR A 8 21.46 -4.86 -5.94
N GLU A 9 22.38 -5.12 -6.87
CA GLU A 9 22.10 -5.77 -8.14
C GLU A 9 22.80 -7.14 -8.15
N ASN A 10 22.00 -8.20 -8.05
CA ASN A 10 22.47 -9.56 -7.78
C ASN A 10 23.22 -9.64 -6.45
N ILE A 11 24.55 -9.74 -6.50
CA ILE A 11 25.45 -9.79 -5.35
C ILE A 11 26.29 -8.51 -5.20
N ASN A 12 26.11 -7.54 -6.10
CA ASN A 12 26.90 -6.32 -6.13
C ASN A 12 26.16 -5.18 -5.43
N THR A 13 26.87 -4.45 -4.58
CA THR A 13 26.38 -3.19 -4.03
C THR A 13 26.28 -2.14 -5.13
N VAL A 14 25.17 -1.41 -5.17
CA VAL A 14 25.00 -0.23 -6.02
C VAL A 14 25.30 1.00 -5.19
N GLU A 15 26.27 1.80 -5.62
CA GLU A 15 26.58 3.06 -4.95
C GLU A 15 25.40 4.03 -5.07
N PRO A 16 25.04 4.75 -3.99
CA PRO A 16 24.02 5.77 -4.07
C PRO A 16 24.35 6.82 -5.14
N PRO A 17 23.35 7.25 -5.91
CA PRO A 17 23.52 8.25 -6.95
C PRO A 17 23.95 9.60 -6.34
N ARG A 18 24.66 10.40 -7.13
CA ARG A 18 25.05 11.79 -6.78
C ARG A 18 24.48 12.76 -7.81
N ASP A 19 23.16 12.69 -7.98
CA ASP A 19 22.41 13.46 -8.96
C ASP A 19 21.14 14.01 -8.31
N GLU A 20 20.98 15.34 -8.31
CA GLU A 20 19.81 16.01 -7.73
C GLU A 20 18.51 15.72 -8.49
N SER A 21 18.61 15.21 -9.73
CA SER A 21 17.48 14.76 -10.54
C SER A 21 17.14 13.28 -10.36
N TYR A 22 17.89 12.54 -9.54
CA TYR A 22 17.63 11.14 -9.30
C TYR A 22 16.34 10.92 -8.50
N HIS A 23 15.58 9.89 -8.85
CA HIS A 23 14.56 9.33 -7.97
C HIS A 23 14.49 7.82 -8.14
N LEU A 24 14.40 7.06 -7.04
CA LEU A 24 14.45 5.60 -7.07
C LEU A 24 13.39 4.95 -7.98
N SER A 25 12.15 5.47 -7.99
CA SER A 25 11.10 4.92 -8.85
C SER A 25 11.43 5.06 -10.35
N GLU A 26 12.13 6.12 -10.77
CA GLU A 26 12.54 6.31 -12.16
C GLU A 26 13.65 5.32 -12.53
N ASP A 27 14.64 5.13 -11.65
CA ASP A 27 15.75 4.18 -11.84
C ASP A 27 15.24 2.73 -11.91
N LEU A 28 14.32 2.35 -11.01
CA LEU A 28 13.70 1.02 -11.05
C LEU A 28 12.89 0.80 -12.34
N ALA A 29 12.21 1.83 -12.86
CA ALA A 29 11.52 1.73 -14.14
C ALA A 29 12.48 1.67 -15.33
N ASP A 30 13.57 2.45 -15.33
CA ASP A 30 14.63 2.37 -16.33
C ASP A 30 15.26 0.98 -16.39
N LYS A 31 15.50 0.37 -15.22
CA LYS A 31 15.99 -1.01 -15.12
C LYS A 31 14.98 -2.01 -15.68
N ALA A 32 13.70 -1.90 -15.32
CA ALA A 32 12.64 -2.75 -15.86
C ALA A 32 12.56 -2.66 -17.40
N ILE A 33 12.53 -1.44 -17.95
CA ILE A 33 12.52 -1.18 -19.39
C ILE A 33 13.78 -1.74 -20.05
N SER A 34 14.96 -1.58 -19.43
CA SER A 34 16.21 -2.17 -19.91
C SER A 34 16.14 -3.70 -19.97
N TRP A 35 15.56 -4.34 -18.94
CA TRP A 35 15.37 -5.79 -18.92
C TRP A 35 14.42 -6.27 -20.00
N LEU A 36 13.29 -5.59 -20.23
CA LEU A 36 12.35 -5.91 -21.32
C LEU A 36 13.05 -5.84 -22.68
N ARG A 37 13.79 -4.77 -22.95
CA ARG A 37 14.55 -4.60 -24.21
C ARG A 37 15.62 -5.67 -24.40
N LYS A 38 16.36 -6.01 -23.34
CA LYS A 38 17.39 -7.06 -23.39
C LYS A 38 16.76 -8.43 -23.62
N HIS A 39 15.66 -8.73 -22.93
CA HIS A 39 14.92 -9.95 -23.13
C HIS A 39 14.45 -10.09 -24.58
N GLU A 40 13.85 -9.05 -25.16
CA GLU A 40 13.44 -9.03 -26.56
C GLU A 40 14.62 -9.26 -27.53
N ALA A 41 15.79 -8.69 -27.23
CA ALA A 41 16.96 -8.81 -28.10
C ALA A 41 17.64 -10.20 -28.03
N PHE A 42 17.67 -10.83 -26.85
CA PHE A 42 18.46 -12.05 -26.62
C PHE A 42 17.61 -13.34 -26.60
N ALA A 43 16.34 -13.26 -26.19
CA ALA A 43 15.46 -14.41 -26.04
C ALA A 43 13.99 -14.07 -26.33
N PRO A 44 13.65 -13.55 -27.53
CA PRO A 44 12.30 -13.07 -27.84
C PRO A 44 11.21 -14.17 -27.77
N ASP A 45 11.58 -15.43 -27.89
CA ASP A 45 10.65 -16.56 -27.82
C ASP A 45 10.46 -17.12 -26.40
N ALA A 46 11.30 -16.72 -25.44
CA ALA A 46 11.13 -17.12 -24.05
C ALA A 46 10.05 -16.25 -23.37
N PRO A 47 9.27 -16.80 -22.42
CA PRO A 47 8.44 -15.97 -21.55
C PRO A 47 9.31 -15.27 -20.48
N PHE A 48 8.81 -14.16 -19.95
CA PHE A 48 9.41 -13.49 -18.79
C PHE A 48 8.42 -13.40 -17.63
N LEU A 49 8.98 -13.30 -16.42
CA LEU A 49 8.28 -12.85 -15.22
C LEU A 49 9.02 -11.62 -14.71
N MET A 50 8.30 -10.52 -14.51
CA MET A 50 8.84 -9.31 -13.90
C MET A 50 8.07 -9.01 -12.62
N TYR A 51 8.80 -8.88 -11.52
CA TYR A 51 8.27 -8.35 -10.28
C TYR A 51 8.87 -6.96 -10.04
N TRP A 52 8.04 -5.94 -10.17
CA TRP A 52 8.45 -4.55 -9.99
C TRP A 52 7.79 -3.98 -8.73
N ALA A 53 8.60 -3.66 -7.73
CA ALA A 53 8.15 -3.16 -6.43
C ALA A 53 8.94 -1.89 -6.08
N SER A 54 8.35 -0.71 -6.31
CA SER A 54 9.06 0.57 -6.40
C SER A 54 9.32 1.31 -5.09
N GLY A 55 9.09 0.68 -3.92
CA GLY A 55 9.15 1.34 -2.61
C GLY A 55 8.13 2.48 -2.45
N ALA A 56 7.18 2.57 -3.37
CA ALA A 56 6.22 3.65 -3.49
C ALA A 56 5.39 3.86 -2.23
N ALA A 57 5.17 5.13 -1.89
CA ALA A 57 4.30 5.56 -0.79
C ALA A 57 4.66 4.98 0.60
N HIS A 58 5.82 4.32 0.76
CA HIS A 58 6.42 4.06 2.07
C HIS A 58 7.15 5.30 2.56
N GLY A 59 7.25 5.44 3.88
CA GLY A 59 8.11 6.44 4.50
C GLY A 59 9.61 6.21 4.17
N PRO A 60 10.42 7.26 4.08
CA PRO A 60 10.01 8.65 4.07
C PRO A 60 9.36 9.04 2.72
N HIS A 61 8.32 9.87 2.77
CA HIS A 61 7.62 10.35 1.57
C HIS A 61 8.47 11.41 0.88
N HIS A 62 9.20 10.98 -0.15
CA HIS A 62 10.11 11.81 -0.92
C HIS A 62 9.60 11.94 -2.34
N ILE A 63 9.50 13.18 -2.81
CA ILE A 63 9.20 13.48 -4.20
C ILE A 63 9.59 14.92 -4.56
N PHE A 64 9.86 15.17 -5.83
CA PHE A 64 10.11 16.52 -6.33
C PHE A 64 8.94 17.46 -6.06
N GLN A 65 9.26 18.73 -5.83
CA GLN A 65 8.30 19.75 -5.46
C GLN A 65 7.16 19.89 -6.48
N ASP A 66 7.47 19.85 -7.78
CA ASP A 66 6.47 20.03 -8.84
C ASP A 66 5.36 18.97 -8.81
N TRP A 67 5.66 17.75 -8.34
CA TRP A 67 4.65 16.70 -8.17
C TRP A 67 3.78 16.93 -6.94
N ALA A 68 4.38 17.32 -5.81
CA ALA A 68 3.63 17.66 -4.60
C ALA A 68 2.72 18.90 -4.82
N ASP A 69 3.21 19.90 -5.56
CA ASP A 69 2.52 21.16 -5.79
C ASP A 69 1.25 21.02 -6.64
N LYS A 70 1.11 19.94 -7.43
CA LYS A 70 -0.17 19.57 -8.11
C LYS A 70 -1.33 19.40 -7.14
N TYR A 71 -1.03 19.02 -5.89
CA TYR A 71 -2.01 18.71 -4.85
C TYR A 71 -2.29 19.88 -3.91
N LYS A 72 -1.69 21.05 -4.14
CA LYS A 72 -1.87 22.23 -3.29
C LYS A 72 -3.35 22.54 -3.07
N GLY A 73 -3.77 22.55 -1.81
CA GLY A 73 -5.14 22.88 -1.39
C GLY A 73 -6.19 21.80 -1.64
N LYS A 74 -5.81 20.61 -2.16
CA LYS A 74 -6.73 19.47 -2.36
C LYS A 74 -7.14 18.78 -1.04
N PHE A 75 -6.46 19.14 0.05
CA PHE A 75 -6.58 18.53 1.37
C PHE A 75 -6.85 19.57 2.47
N ASP A 76 -7.30 20.78 2.10
CA ASP A 76 -7.51 21.90 3.03
C ASP A 76 -8.58 21.64 4.09
N ASP A 77 -9.53 20.77 3.76
CA ASP A 77 -10.65 20.35 4.60
C ASP A 77 -10.31 19.18 5.54
N GLY A 78 -9.09 18.62 5.46
CA GLY A 78 -8.59 17.62 6.40
C GLY A 78 -9.02 16.17 6.11
N TRP A 79 -8.50 15.25 6.93
CA TRP A 79 -8.68 13.80 6.73
C TRP A 79 -10.11 13.32 7.00
N ASP A 80 -10.83 13.95 7.92
CA ASP A 80 -12.23 13.59 8.23
C ASP A 80 -13.13 13.90 7.01
N ALA A 81 -13.06 15.11 6.46
CA ALA A 81 -13.78 15.47 5.23
C ALA A 81 -13.29 14.67 4.00
N TYR A 82 -11.99 14.33 3.93
CA TYR A 82 -11.45 13.46 2.87
C TYR A 82 -12.05 12.07 2.88
N ARG A 83 -12.20 11.50 4.06
CA ARG A 83 -12.83 10.20 4.23
C ARG A 83 -14.28 10.24 3.75
N GLU A 84 -15.06 11.27 4.12
CA GLU A 84 -16.46 11.40 3.71
C GLU A 84 -16.61 11.54 2.18
N ARG A 85 -15.82 12.42 1.55
CA ARG A 85 -15.88 12.60 0.08
C ARG A 85 -15.41 11.36 -0.68
N THR A 86 -14.39 10.66 -0.16
CA THR A 86 -13.91 9.40 -0.75
C THR A 86 -14.97 8.31 -0.66
N PHE A 87 -15.63 8.19 0.50
CA PHE A 87 -16.71 7.23 0.71
C PHE A 87 -17.89 7.47 -0.24
N ALA A 88 -18.33 8.72 -0.37
CA ALA A 88 -19.39 9.09 -1.29
C ALA A 88 -19.02 8.75 -2.75
N ARG A 89 -17.78 9.05 -3.16
CA ARG A 89 -17.29 8.73 -4.51
C ARG A 89 -17.17 7.22 -4.75
N GLN A 90 -16.73 6.44 -3.77
CA GLN A 90 -16.67 4.98 -3.86
C GLN A 90 -18.07 4.38 -4.07
N LYS A 91 -19.10 4.91 -3.38
CA LYS A 91 -20.50 4.53 -3.61
C LYS A 91 -20.98 4.92 -5.01
N GLU A 92 -20.72 6.15 -5.44
CA GLU A 92 -21.08 6.63 -6.78
C GLU A 92 -20.47 5.75 -7.89
N LYS A 93 -19.24 5.27 -7.68
CA LYS A 93 -18.53 4.37 -8.61
C LYS A 93 -18.93 2.91 -8.49
N GLY A 94 -19.76 2.53 -7.51
CA GLY A 94 -20.13 1.14 -7.26
C GLY A 94 -18.98 0.26 -6.76
N TRP A 95 -17.91 0.85 -6.22
CA TRP A 95 -16.77 0.10 -5.66
C TRP A 95 -17.08 -0.49 -4.29
N ILE A 96 -18.06 0.08 -3.60
CA ILE A 96 -18.61 -0.42 -2.34
C ILE A 96 -20.14 -0.46 -2.42
N PRO A 97 -20.81 -1.29 -1.61
CA PRO A 97 -22.27 -1.35 -1.58
C PRO A 97 -22.93 0.00 -1.28
N ALA A 98 -24.11 0.24 -1.88
CA ALA A 98 -24.86 1.48 -1.70
C ALA A 98 -25.33 1.69 -0.26
N ASP A 99 -25.56 0.61 0.49
CA ASP A 99 -25.94 0.57 1.89
C ASP A 99 -24.74 0.46 2.86
N ALA A 100 -23.50 0.44 2.34
CA ALA A 100 -22.30 0.44 3.17
C ALA A 100 -22.35 1.59 4.20
N GLN A 101 -21.80 1.35 5.38
CA GLN A 101 -21.70 2.35 6.45
C GLN A 101 -20.25 2.78 6.61
N LEU A 102 -20.05 4.09 6.81
CA LEU A 102 -18.71 4.62 7.03
C LEU A 102 -18.29 4.33 8.46
N THR A 103 -17.14 3.67 8.62
CA THR A 103 -16.62 3.31 9.93
C THR A 103 -16.13 4.56 10.69
N PRO A 104 -16.33 4.62 12.02
CA PRO A 104 -15.85 5.72 12.84
C PRO A 104 -14.33 5.72 12.95
N ARG A 105 -13.78 6.87 13.34
CA ARG A 105 -12.38 6.99 13.76
C ARG A 105 -12.22 6.29 15.11
N ALA A 106 -11.04 5.71 15.37
CA ALA A 106 -10.71 5.23 16.70
C ALA A 106 -10.61 6.42 17.68
N ASP A 107 -11.12 6.26 18.91
CA ASP A 107 -11.11 7.32 19.93
C ASP A 107 -9.70 7.82 20.27
N THR A 108 -8.71 6.94 20.17
CA THR A 108 -7.28 7.23 20.38
C THR A 108 -6.63 8.03 19.24
N MET A 109 -7.32 8.29 18.13
CA MET A 109 -6.77 9.02 16.98
C MET A 109 -7.34 10.44 16.94
N GLN A 110 -6.46 11.43 16.79
CA GLN A 110 -6.82 12.85 16.78
C GLN A 110 -7.66 13.22 15.55
N GLY A 111 -8.64 14.10 15.73
CA GLY A 111 -9.43 14.63 14.63
C GLY A 111 -8.87 15.90 14.03
N TRP A 112 -9.27 16.17 12.79
CA TRP A 112 -8.76 17.33 12.06
C TRP A 112 -9.11 18.66 12.75
N ASP A 113 -10.33 18.77 13.27
CA ASP A 113 -10.78 19.98 13.97
C ASP A 113 -10.02 20.22 15.27
N ASP A 114 -9.44 19.17 15.88
CA ASP A 114 -8.61 19.25 17.08
C ASP A 114 -7.16 19.66 16.77
N ILE A 115 -6.77 19.76 15.48
CA ILE A 115 -5.44 20.22 15.08
C ILE A 115 -5.35 21.74 15.21
N PRO A 116 -4.39 22.27 16.00
CA PRO A 116 -4.15 23.71 16.08
C PRO A 116 -3.93 24.32 14.71
N GLU A 117 -4.55 25.48 14.44
CA GLU A 117 -4.49 26.13 13.12
C GLU A 117 -3.06 26.35 12.62
N ALA A 118 -2.13 26.66 13.53
CA ALA A 118 -0.72 26.85 13.22
C ALA A 118 -0.04 25.58 12.66
N GLN A 119 -0.51 24.39 13.01
CA GLN A 119 0.04 23.11 12.54
C GLN A 119 -0.60 22.64 11.22
N ARG A 120 -1.78 23.15 10.85
CA ARG A 120 -2.51 22.69 9.65
C ARG A 120 -1.72 22.83 8.34
N PRO A 121 -0.93 23.91 8.08
CA PRO A 121 -0.07 23.97 6.89
C PRO A 121 0.93 22.80 6.81
N PHE A 122 1.54 22.44 7.93
CA PHE A 122 2.45 21.29 8.03
C PHE A 122 1.72 19.98 7.71
N GLN A 123 0.57 19.72 8.34
CA GLN A 123 -0.18 18.49 8.15
C GLN A 123 -0.73 18.31 6.72
N ARG A 124 -1.13 19.40 6.06
CA ARG A 124 -1.58 19.36 4.65
C ARG A 124 -0.44 19.05 3.72
N ARG A 125 0.71 19.72 3.90
CA ARG A 125 1.85 19.53 3.02
C ARG A 125 2.34 18.07 3.04
N LEU A 126 2.34 17.43 4.20
CA LEU A 126 2.71 16.00 4.28
C LEU A 126 1.82 15.10 3.40
N MET A 127 0.52 15.39 3.30
CA MET A 127 -0.40 14.65 2.42
C MET A 127 -0.23 15.02 0.94
N GLU A 128 0.04 16.29 0.63
CA GLU A 128 0.34 16.74 -0.73
C GLU A 128 1.60 16.06 -1.29
N VAL A 129 2.65 15.93 -0.46
CA VAL A 129 3.89 15.22 -0.79
C VAL A 129 3.60 13.73 -1.03
N PHE A 130 2.81 13.09 -0.17
CA PHE A 130 2.40 11.70 -0.37
C PHE A 130 1.64 11.50 -1.68
N ALA A 131 0.67 12.36 -1.98
CA ALA A 131 -0.14 12.26 -3.18
C ALA A 131 0.69 12.48 -4.46
N GLY A 132 1.60 13.47 -4.43
CA GLY A 132 2.56 13.70 -5.51
C GLY A 132 3.50 12.52 -5.74
N PHE A 133 4.00 11.90 -4.66
CA PHE A 133 4.84 10.71 -4.74
C PHE A 133 4.09 9.53 -5.39
N LEU A 134 2.84 9.32 -4.99
CA LEU A 134 2.01 8.25 -5.53
C LEU A 134 1.72 8.42 -7.03
N GLU A 135 1.39 9.64 -7.46
CA GLU A 135 1.21 9.95 -8.89
C GLU A 135 2.51 9.79 -9.69
N HIS A 136 3.64 10.18 -9.13
CA HIS A 136 4.94 10.03 -9.79
C HIS A 136 5.30 8.57 -10.04
N VAL A 137 5.03 7.69 -9.07
CA VAL A 137 5.23 6.24 -9.23
C VAL A 137 4.29 5.69 -10.30
N ASP A 138 3.02 6.09 -10.31
CA ASP A 138 2.05 5.67 -11.32
C ASP A 138 2.52 6.05 -12.73
N ALA A 139 3.10 7.24 -12.90
CA ALA A 139 3.74 7.65 -14.15
C ALA A 139 4.94 6.75 -14.53
N GLN A 140 5.63 6.13 -13.57
CA GLN A 140 6.69 5.16 -13.87
C GLN A 140 6.14 3.80 -14.30
N VAL A 141 4.99 3.39 -13.75
CA VAL A 141 4.26 2.21 -14.22
C VAL A 141 3.85 2.40 -15.67
N ASP A 142 3.31 3.58 -16.02
CA ASP A 142 2.92 3.93 -17.39
C ASP A 142 4.08 3.75 -18.38
N ARG A 143 5.29 4.23 -18.04
CA ARG A 143 6.50 4.04 -18.86
C ARG A 143 6.85 2.57 -19.12
N ILE A 144 6.59 1.68 -18.15
CA ILE A 144 6.85 0.25 -18.30
C ILE A 144 5.79 -0.38 -19.21
N LEU A 145 4.52 0.01 -19.06
CA LEU A 145 3.41 -0.45 -19.90
C LEU A 145 3.57 0.01 -21.34
N ASP A 146 3.91 1.29 -21.56
CA ASP A 146 4.26 1.86 -22.86
C ASP A 146 5.37 1.09 -23.56
N GLU A 147 6.38 0.64 -22.79
CA GLU A 147 7.46 -0.17 -23.35
C GLU A 147 6.98 -1.57 -23.76
N LEU A 148 6.08 -2.21 -23.00
CA LEU A 148 5.45 -3.47 -23.40
C LEU A 148 4.66 -3.30 -24.70
N ASP A 149 3.93 -2.20 -24.86
CA ASP A 149 3.21 -1.86 -26.09
C ASP A 149 4.18 -1.64 -27.26
N ARG A 150 5.24 -0.85 -27.04
CA ARG A 150 6.27 -0.55 -28.05
C ARG A 150 6.98 -1.82 -28.55
N LEU A 151 7.17 -2.80 -27.68
CA LEU A 151 7.75 -4.11 -28.01
C LEU A 151 6.73 -5.09 -28.61
N GLY A 152 5.44 -4.72 -28.68
CA GLY A 152 4.37 -5.59 -29.19
C GLY A 152 4.05 -6.76 -28.25
N ARG A 153 4.35 -6.63 -26.95
CA ARG A 153 4.19 -7.68 -25.94
C ARG A 153 2.98 -7.51 -25.03
N ALA A 154 2.38 -6.32 -24.97
CA ALA A 154 1.28 -6.03 -24.06
C ALA A 154 0.09 -6.99 -24.19
N GLU A 155 -0.34 -7.30 -25.42
CA GLU A 155 -1.47 -8.21 -25.68
C GLU A 155 -1.34 -9.56 -24.95
N ASN A 156 -0.13 -10.13 -24.90
CA ASN A 156 0.13 -11.43 -24.27
C ASN A 156 0.85 -11.31 -22.91
N THR A 157 0.83 -10.14 -22.28
CA THR A 157 1.38 -9.95 -20.94
C THR A 157 0.24 -9.81 -19.95
N MET A 158 0.24 -10.62 -18.90
CA MET A 158 -0.65 -10.42 -17.76
C MET A 158 0.00 -9.43 -16.80
N VAL A 159 -0.66 -8.31 -16.58
CA VAL A 159 -0.27 -7.29 -15.61
C VAL A 159 -1.17 -7.42 -14.40
N ILE A 160 -0.57 -7.70 -13.24
CA ILE A 160 -1.25 -7.69 -11.94
C ILE A 160 -0.74 -6.46 -11.19
N TYR A 161 -1.59 -5.45 -11.06
CA TYR A 161 -1.27 -4.22 -10.35
C TYR A 161 -1.96 -4.21 -9.00
N ILE A 162 -1.17 -4.31 -7.93
CA ILE A 162 -1.66 -4.26 -6.54
C ILE A 162 -1.24 -2.93 -5.95
N PHE A 163 -2.22 -2.12 -5.55
CA PHE A 163 -1.99 -0.79 -5.03
C PHE A 163 -1.66 -0.84 -3.53
N GLY A 164 -0.43 -1.25 -3.24
CA GLY A 164 0.09 -1.42 -1.87
C GLY A 164 0.29 -2.89 -1.48
N ASP A 165 1.21 -3.14 -0.55
CA ASP A 165 1.47 -4.46 0.04
C ASP A 165 0.75 -4.66 1.38
N ASN A 166 0.22 -3.58 1.96
CA ASN A 166 -0.58 -3.49 3.17
C ASN A 166 -1.42 -2.21 3.13
N GLY A 167 -2.33 -2.03 4.09
CA GLY A 167 -3.08 -0.78 4.20
C GLY A 167 -2.19 0.42 4.55
N SER A 168 -2.75 1.64 4.47
CA SER A 168 -1.99 2.89 4.68
C SER A 168 -1.27 2.92 6.03
N SER A 169 -0.03 3.41 6.07
CA SER A 169 0.82 3.36 7.27
C SER A 169 0.58 4.51 8.25
N ALA A 170 0.26 4.20 9.51
CA ALA A 170 0.06 5.20 10.55
C ALA A 170 1.35 5.61 11.29
N GLU A 171 2.52 5.17 10.84
CA GLU A 171 3.79 5.31 11.57
C GLU A 171 4.27 6.76 11.69
N GLY A 172 3.74 7.68 10.88
CA GLY A 172 3.98 9.11 11.06
C GLY A 172 3.27 9.72 12.27
N GLN A 173 2.41 8.96 12.96
CA GLN A 173 1.70 9.33 14.19
C GLN A 173 1.02 10.71 14.09
N ARG A 174 1.67 11.75 14.62
CA ARG A 174 1.19 13.15 14.60
C ARG A 174 1.68 13.96 13.39
N GLY A 175 2.15 13.28 12.34
CA GLY A 175 2.92 13.89 11.27
C GLY A 175 4.37 14.09 11.71
N SER A 176 5.33 13.77 10.84
CA SER A 176 6.74 13.81 11.20
C SER A 176 7.61 14.37 10.08
N ILE A 177 8.68 15.09 10.43
CA ILE A 177 9.78 15.45 9.54
C ILE A 177 10.83 14.33 9.44
N SER A 178 10.74 13.31 10.31
CA SER A 178 11.62 12.13 10.30
C SER A 178 10.89 10.91 10.89
N GLU A 179 10.61 9.90 10.07
CA GLU A 179 9.95 8.65 10.50
C GLU A 179 10.72 7.92 11.62
N LEU A 180 12.05 8.10 11.68
CA LEU A 180 12.90 7.47 12.69
C LEU A 180 12.61 7.94 14.11
N LEU A 181 12.01 9.12 14.29
CA LEU A 181 11.63 9.62 15.61
C LEU A 181 10.62 8.68 16.27
N ALA A 182 9.58 8.28 15.53
CA ALA A 182 8.55 7.36 16.01
C ALA A 182 9.12 5.96 16.23
N GLN A 183 9.89 5.45 15.26
CA GLN A 183 10.48 4.10 15.32
C GLN A 183 11.43 3.91 16.51
N ASN A 184 12.14 4.97 16.91
CA ASN A 184 13.06 4.95 18.06
C ASN A 184 12.45 5.46 19.36
N ASN A 185 11.14 5.76 19.38
CA ASN A 185 10.43 6.35 20.52
C ASN A 185 11.11 7.62 21.08
N VAL A 186 11.67 8.46 20.21
CA VAL A 186 12.28 9.72 20.61
C VAL A 186 11.16 10.72 20.96
N PRO A 187 11.04 11.18 22.22
CA PRO A 187 10.01 12.13 22.61
C PRO A 187 10.19 13.45 21.85
N ASN A 188 9.11 13.99 21.31
CA ASN A 188 9.09 15.26 20.59
C ASN A 188 7.68 15.88 20.63
N THR A 189 7.55 17.14 20.24
CA THR A 189 6.27 17.78 19.91
C THR A 189 6.21 18.16 18.43
N VAL A 190 5.01 18.45 17.92
CA VAL A 190 4.84 18.94 16.54
C VAL A 190 5.50 20.31 16.38
N GLU A 191 5.45 21.16 17.42
CA GLU A 191 6.09 22.47 17.46
C GLU A 191 7.62 22.36 17.33
N GLU A 192 8.26 21.46 18.09
CA GLU A 192 9.70 21.23 18.01
C GLU A 192 10.12 20.76 16.61
N GLN A 193 9.32 19.89 15.99
CA GLN A 193 9.55 19.45 14.63
C GLN A 193 9.38 20.58 13.62
N MET A 194 8.38 21.44 13.78
CA MET A 194 8.19 22.62 12.92
C MET A 194 9.33 23.64 13.08
N GLU A 195 9.80 23.89 14.29
CA GLU A 195 10.97 24.75 14.53
C GLU A 195 12.25 24.19 13.90
N ALA A 196 12.43 22.87 13.94
CA ALA A 196 13.53 22.21 13.24
C ALA A 196 13.37 22.32 11.73
N LEU A 197 12.15 22.17 11.21
CA LEU A 197 11.84 22.28 9.79
C LEU A 197 12.15 23.67 9.23
N GLU A 198 11.86 24.74 9.98
CA GLU A 198 12.22 26.12 9.58
C GLU A 198 13.73 26.27 9.34
N LYS A 199 14.58 25.58 10.12
CA LYS A 199 16.04 25.58 9.91
C LYS A 199 16.46 24.83 8.64
N LEU A 200 15.61 23.97 8.11
CA LEU A 200 15.85 23.16 6.89
C LEU A 200 15.27 23.81 5.62
N GLY A 201 14.51 24.90 5.75
CA GLY A 201 13.84 25.59 4.64
C GLY A 201 12.32 25.65 4.77
N GLY A 202 11.78 25.35 5.96
CA GLY A 202 10.35 25.42 6.26
C GLY A 202 9.54 24.33 5.56
N VAL A 203 8.23 24.55 5.43
CA VAL A 203 7.28 23.58 4.84
C VAL A 203 7.70 23.09 3.44
N ALA A 204 8.39 23.92 2.66
CA ALA A 204 8.90 23.56 1.34
C ALA A 204 10.01 22.49 1.36
N ALA A 205 10.66 22.25 2.50
CA ALA A 205 11.67 21.21 2.66
C ALA A 205 11.06 19.80 2.74
N LEU A 206 9.77 19.66 3.06
CA LEU A 206 9.09 18.36 3.09
C LEU A 206 9.08 17.71 1.71
N GLY A 207 9.43 16.43 1.65
CA GLY A 207 9.61 15.65 0.43
C GLY A 207 11.03 15.70 -0.13
N SER A 208 11.85 16.67 0.30
CA SER A 208 13.23 16.83 -0.20
C SER A 208 14.22 15.92 0.54
N PRO A 209 15.49 15.82 0.08
CA PRO A 209 16.54 15.07 0.77
C PRO A 209 16.89 15.56 2.20
N LYS A 210 16.31 16.69 2.65
CA LYS A 210 16.59 17.28 3.97
C LYS A 210 15.76 16.71 5.11
N THR A 211 14.72 15.96 4.81
CA THR A 211 13.75 15.43 5.79
C THR A 211 13.48 13.97 5.47
N ASP A 212 13.10 13.17 6.46
CA ASP A 212 12.59 11.81 6.26
C ASP A 212 11.08 11.77 6.61
N ASN A 213 10.29 12.66 6.00
CA ASN A 213 8.96 12.98 6.49
C ASN A 213 7.90 11.89 6.25
N MET A 214 6.87 11.88 7.09
CA MET A 214 5.71 10.98 6.98
C MET A 214 4.45 11.69 7.45
N TYR A 215 3.31 11.39 6.83
CA TYR A 215 2.04 12.07 7.14
C TYR A 215 1.47 11.68 8.51
N HIS A 216 0.45 12.41 8.94
CA HIS A 216 -0.35 12.08 10.13
C HIS A 216 -1.07 10.73 9.98
N ALA A 217 -1.23 9.99 11.07
CA ALA A 217 -2.00 8.73 11.12
C ALA A 217 -3.47 8.89 10.68
N GLY A 218 -4.03 10.09 10.87
CA GLY A 218 -5.36 10.47 10.36
C GLY A 218 -5.46 10.39 8.84
N TRP A 219 -4.40 10.77 8.12
CA TRP A 219 -4.33 10.58 6.66
C TRP A 219 -4.26 9.11 6.28
N ALA A 220 -3.53 8.29 7.05
CA ALA A 220 -3.50 6.85 6.85
C ALA A 220 -4.89 6.22 6.98
N TRP A 221 -5.60 6.52 8.07
CA TRP A 221 -6.96 6.05 8.29
C TRP A 221 -7.91 6.50 7.18
N ALA A 222 -7.84 7.76 6.75
CA ALA A 222 -8.67 8.27 5.67
C ALA A 222 -8.31 7.65 4.30
N GLY A 223 -7.04 7.31 4.06
CA GLY A 223 -6.61 6.55 2.87
C GLY A 223 -7.24 5.15 2.78
N ASN A 224 -7.56 4.53 3.92
CA ASN A 224 -8.17 3.20 4.00
C ASN A 224 -9.71 3.20 3.95
N THR A 225 -10.34 4.30 3.54
CA THR A 225 -11.80 4.40 3.44
C THR A 225 -12.38 3.25 2.63
N PRO A 226 -13.44 2.54 3.12
CA PRO A 226 -14.24 2.83 4.31
C PRO A 226 -13.84 2.08 5.57
N PHE A 227 -12.72 1.35 5.57
CA PHE A 227 -12.42 0.34 6.58
C PHE A 227 -11.85 0.94 7.87
N HIS A 228 -12.02 0.18 8.96
CA HIS A 228 -11.35 0.46 10.22
C HIS A 228 -9.84 0.28 10.10
N HIS A 229 -9.10 1.12 10.83
CA HIS A 229 -7.67 0.98 11.12
C HIS A 229 -6.72 1.09 9.90
N THR A 230 -5.48 0.64 10.09
CA THR A 230 -4.30 0.95 9.26
C THR A 230 -3.34 -0.22 9.19
N LYS A 231 -2.21 -0.05 8.46
CA LYS A 231 -1.06 -0.96 8.50
C LYS A 231 -0.76 -1.45 9.93
N LEU A 232 -0.26 -2.68 10.02
CA LEU A 232 0.04 -3.43 11.25
C LEU A 232 -1.18 -3.97 12.01
N VAL A 233 -2.40 -3.63 11.61
CA VAL A 233 -3.64 -4.22 12.15
C VAL A 233 -4.15 -5.30 11.18
N ALA A 234 -3.73 -6.55 11.39
CA ALA A 234 -4.11 -7.66 10.52
C ALA A 234 -5.59 -8.08 10.65
N SER A 235 -6.22 -7.74 11.78
CA SER A 235 -7.61 -8.08 12.10
C SER A 235 -8.66 -7.30 11.31
N HIS A 236 -8.29 -6.24 10.58
CA HIS A 236 -9.27 -5.39 9.90
C HIS A 236 -8.80 -5.03 8.50
N PHE A 237 -9.75 -4.86 7.58
CA PHE A 237 -9.44 -4.60 6.18
C PHE A 237 -8.73 -3.27 5.91
N GLY A 238 -8.73 -2.30 6.83
CA GLY A 238 -7.89 -1.11 6.68
C GLY A 238 -6.40 -1.41 6.85
N GLY A 239 -6.02 -2.56 7.39
CA GLY A 239 -4.63 -3.03 7.42
C GLY A 239 -4.26 -4.00 6.31
N THR A 240 -5.24 -4.66 5.67
CA THR A 240 -5.00 -5.83 4.82
C THR A 240 -5.61 -5.76 3.41
N ARG A 241 -6.60 -4.89 3.15
CA ARG A 241 -7.27 -4.81 1.85
C ARG A 241 -6.66 -3.73 0.98
N ASN A 242 -6.11 -4.16 -0.15
CA ASN A 242 -5.57 -3.28 -1.19
C ASN A 242 -6.40 -3.40 -2.48
N PRO A 243 -6.58 -2.29 -3.24
CA PRO A 243 -7.08 -2.36 -4.61
C PRO A 243 -6.15 -3.21 -5.48
N MET A 244 -6.73 -4.01 -6.37
CA MET A 244 -5.99 -4.78 -7.36
C MET A 244 -6.69 -4.71 -8.71
N ALA A 245 -5.92 -4.53 -9.77
CA ALA A 245 -6.36 -4.66 -11.16
C ALA A 245 -5.56 -5.76 -11.86
N ILE A 246 -6.23 -6.51 -12.73
CA ILE A 246 -5.60 -7.51 -13.59
C ILE A 246 -5.96 -7.20 -15.03
N SER A 247 -4.95 -7.07 -15.88
CA SER A 247 -5.10 -6.90 -17.33
C SER A 247 -4.35 -8.02 -18.04
N TRP A 248 -4.98 -8.66 -19.01
CA TRP A 248 -4.33 -9.60 -19.92
C TRP A 248 -5.13 -9.66 -21.22
N PRO A 249 -4.92 -8.70 -22.15
CA PRO A 249 -5.84 -8.45 -23.26
C PRO A 249 -6.15 -9.68 -24.13
N ARG A 250 -5.17 -10.57 -24.32
CA ARG A 250 -5.37 -11.83 -25.06
C ARG A 250 -6.43 -12.75 -24.44
N SER A 251 -6.57 -12.75 -23.12
CA SER A 251 -7.35 -13.75 -22.40
C SER A 251 -8.48 -13.18 -21.54
N ILE A 252 -8.38 -11.91 -21.14
CA ILE A 252 -9.36 -11.23 -20.29
C ILE A 252 -10.03 -10.14 -21.11
N LYS A 253 -11.34 -10.26 -21.29
CA LYS A 253 -12.14 -9.18 -21.87
C LYS A 253 -12.38 -8.10 -20.81
N PRO A 254 -12.16 -6.81 -21.13
CA PRO A 254 -12.48 -5.73 -20.21
C PRO A 254 -13.94 -5.81 -19.74
N ASP A 255 -14.13 -5.70 -18.43
CA ASP A 255 -15.44 -5.69 -17.77
C ASP A 255 -15.42 -4.58 -16.72
N GLU A 256 -16.44 -3.73 -16.74
CA GLU A 256 -16.57 -2.61 -15.79
C GLU A 256 -17.00 -3.08 -14.39
N ARG A 257 -17.45 -4.34 -14.26
CA ARG A 257 -17.92 -4.90 -12.99
C ARG A 257 -16.77 -5.36 -12.11
N MET A 258 -16.77 -4.93 -10.85
CA MET A 258 -15.82 -5.39 -9.85
C MET A 258 -15.97 -6.89 -9.57
N ARG A 259 -14.85 -7.55 -9.24
CA ARG A 259 -14.82 -8.91 -8.69
C ARG A 259 -14.85 -8.83 -7.16
N SER A 260 -15.91 -9.33 -6.54
CA SER A 260 -16.15 -9.24 -5.10
C SER A 260 -15.78 -10.51 -4.32
N GLN A 261 -15.34 -11.57 -5.02
CA GLN A 261 -14.91 -12.82 -4.40
C GLN A 261 -13.74 -12.58 -3.45
N PHE A 262 -13.79 -13.23 -2.28
CA PHE A 262 -12.74 -13.09 -1.29
C PHE A 262 -11.45 -13.76 -1.77
N HIS A 263 -10.37 -12.99 -1.83
CA HIS A 263 -9.03 -13.42 -2.24
C HIS A 263 -7.94 -12.76 -1.41
N HIS A 264 -6.75 -13.36 -1.43
CA HIS A 264 -5.58 -12.93 -0.68
C HIS A 264 -4.32 -13.03 -1.55
N VAL A 265 -3.24 -12.33 -1.20
CA VAL A 265 -2.02 -12.28 -2.02
C VAL A 265 -1.38 -13.65 -2.26
N ASN A 266 -1.60 -14.63 -1.37
CA ASN A 266 -1.16 -16.01 -1.57
C ASN A 266 -1.88 -16.72 -2.73
N ASP A 267 -2.95 -16.15 -3.28
CA ASP A 267 -3.68 -16.66 -4.43
C ASP A 267 -3.00 -16.33 -5.77
N ILE A 268 -2.04 -15.38 -5.79
CA ILE A 268 -1.35 -14.98 -7.03
C ILE A 268 -0.52 -16.14 -7.59
N ALA A 269 0.29 -16.80 -6.77
CA ALA A 269 1.10 -17.93 -7.21
C ALA A 269 0.27 -19.08 -7.84
N PRO A 270 -0.76 -19.64 -7.16
CA PRO A 270 -1.58 -20.69 -7.78
C PRO A 270 -2.34 -20.21 -9.02
N THR A 271 -2.69 -18.92 -9.11
CA THR A 271 -3.28 -18.35 -10.34
C THR A 271 -2.30 -18.39 -11.51
N LEU A 272 -1.02 -18.03 -11.28
CA LEU A 272 0.02 -18.11 -12.30
C LEU A 272 0.32 -19.56 -12.71
N TYR A 273 0.32 -20.50 -11.77
CA TYR A 273 0.45 -21.93 -12.09
C TYR A 273 -0.72 -22.43 -12.96
N ASP A 274 -1.95 -22.10 -12.58
CA ASP A 274 -3.19 -22.50 -13.26
C ASP A 274 -3.22 -22.01 -14.72
N VAL A 275 -3.04 -20.70 -14.93
CA VAL A 275 -3.10 -20.09 -16.28
C VAL A 275 -1.94 -20.51 -17.20
N LEU A 276 -0.81 -20.92 -16.64
CA LEU A 276 0.33 -21.45 -17.39
C LEU A 276 0.25 -22.98 -17.58
N GLY A 277 -0.71 -23.66 -16.96
CA GLY A 277 -0.82 -25.12 -16.99
C GLY A 277 0.36 -25.82 -16.29
N ILE A 278 1.02 -25.15 -15.34
CA ILE A 278 2.18 -25.70 -14.64
C ILE A 278 1.67 -26.41 -13.38
N THR A 279 2.04 -27.68 -13.24
CA THR A 279 1.85 -28.40 -11.97
C THR A 279 2.93 -27.97 -10.98
N PRO A 280 2.58 -27.47 -9.78
CA PRO A 280 3.57 -27.10 -8.77
C PRO A 280 4.52 -28.29 -8.47
N PRO A 281 5.84 -28.09 -8.51
CA PRO A 281 6.79 -29.17 -8.31
C PRO A 281 6.72 -29.67 -6.86
N ALA A 282 6.67 -31.00 -6.68
CA ALA A 282 6.74 -31.61 -5.35
C ALA A 282 8.13 -31.48 -4.71
N VAL A 283 9.19 -31.37 -5.52
CA VAL A 283 10.58 -31.28 -5.08
C VAL A 283 11.32 -30.24 -5.94
N VAL A 284 12.07 -29.35 -5.31
CA VAL A 284 12.96 -28.37 -5.99
C VAL A 284 14.34 -28.47 -5.36
N GLU A 285 15.37 -28.69 -6.18
CA GLU A 285 16.77 -28.84 -5.74
C GLU A 285 16.98 -29.89 -4.63
N GLY A 286 16.15 -30.94 -4.60
CA GLY A 286 16.20 -32.00 -3.59
C GLY A 286 15.42 -31.72 -2.30
N HIS A 287 14.68 -30.62 -2.23
CA HIS A 287 13.84 -30.26 -1.09
C HIS A 287 12.35 -30.43 -1.40
N ASP A 288 11.63 -31.17 -0.53
CA ASP A 288 10.18 -31.32 -0.61
C ASP A 288 9.47 -29.96 -0.43
N GLN A 289 8.50 -29.67 -1.28
CA GLN A 289 7.73 -28.43 -1.25
C GLN A 289 6.42 -28.60 -0.48
N LYS A 290 6.02 -27.56 0.24
CA LYS A 290 4.69 -27.51 0.87
C LYS A 290 3.61 -27.28 -0.20
N PRO A 291 2.38 -27.76 0.02
CA PRO A 291 1.24 -27.33 -0.78
C PRO A 291 1.09 -25.80 -0.78
N LEU A 292 0.58 -25.25 -1.87
CA LEU A 292 0.19 -23.84 -1.91
C LEU A 292 -1.07 -23.66 -1.06
N ASP A 293 -1.06 -22.70 -0.14
CA ASP A 293 -2.23 -22.35 0.69
C ASP A 293 -3.28 -21.51 -0.08
N GLY A 294 -2.88 -20.93 -1.20
CA GLY A 294 -3.75 -20.09 -2.03
C GLY A 294 -4.69 -20.88 -2.93
N THR A 295 -5.70 -20.19 -3.45
CA THR A 295 -6.67 -20.70 -4.43
C THR A 295 -6.60 -19.82 -5.67
N SER A 296 -6.46 -20.42 -6.86
CA SER A 296 -6.45 -19.66 -8.12
C SER A 296 -7.71 -18.79 -8.24
N LEU A 297 -7.52 -17.53 -8.62
CA LEU A 297 -8.60 -16.58 -8.90
C LEU A 297 -8.96 -16.52 -10.39
N ALA A 298 -8.30 -17.32 -11.26
CA ALA A 298 -8.52 -17.27 -12.71
C ALA A 298 -10.00 -17.52 -13.12
N TYR A 299 -10.75 -18.24 -12.30
CA TYR A 299 -12.18 -18.47 -12.51
C TYR A 299 -13.02 -17.18 -12.53
N THR A 300 -12.54 -16.08 -11.94
CA THR A 300 -13.25 -14.80 -11.92
C THR A 300 -13.01 -13.97 -13.17
N PHE A 301 -12.08 -14.35 -14.05
CA PHE A 301 -11.69 -13.52 -15.19
C PHE A 301 -12.87 -13.27 -16.15
N ASP A 302 -13.54 -14.34 -16.58
CA ASP A 302 -14.63 -14.23 -17.56
C ASP A 302 -15.99 -13.86 -16.96
N ASP A 303 -16.19 -14.12 -15.66
CA ASP A 303 -17.50 -13.97 -15.02
C ASP A 303 -17.40 -13.44 -13.58
N PRO A 304 -17.85 -12.21 -13.32
CA PRO A 304 -17.88 -11.65 -11.96
C PRO A 304 -18.88 -12.32 -11.02
N ALA A 305 -19.83 -13.11 -11.53
CA ALA A 305 -20.87 -13.72 -10.72
C ALA A 305 -20.49 -15.12 -10.20
N GLN A 306 -19.28 -15.59 -10.47
CA GLN A 306 -18.82 -16.89 -9.97
C GLN A 306 -18.81 -16.92 -8.43
N PRO A 307 -19.23 -18.03 -7.80
CA PRO A 307 -19.16 -18.15 -6.35
C PRO A 307 -17.69 -18.16 -5.89
N PRO A 308 -17.39 -17.63 -4.68
CA PRO A 308 -16.04 -17.67 -4.14
C PRO A 308 -15.58 -19.12 -3.98
N ARG A 309 -14.31 -19.38 -4.32
CA ARG A 309 -13.69 -20.72 -4.18
C ARG A 309 -12.78 -20.86 -2.97
N LYS A 310 -12.36 -19.74 -2.37
CA LYS A 310 -11.55 -19.72 -1.16
C LYS A 310 -12.47 -19.91 0.04
N SER A 311 -12.24 -20.94 0.85
CA SER A 311 -13.04 -21.21 2.04
C SER A 311 -12.49 -20.50 3.27
N VAL A 312 -11.18 -20.59 3.54
CA VAL A 312 -10.56 -20.07 4.76
C VAL A 312 -9.33 -19.23 4.46
N GLN A 313 -9.13 -18.14 5.21
CA GLN A 313 -7.89 -17.37 5.23
C GLN A 313 -7.63 -16.79 6.61
N TYR A 314 -6.43 -17.03 7.15
CA TYR A 314 -5.99 -16.49 8.44
C TYR A 314 -5.09 -15.26 8.26
N PHE A 315 -5.16 -14.34 9.22
CA PHE A 315 -4.40 -13.11 9.31
C PHE A 315 -3.89 -12.93 10.74
N GLU A 316 -2.60 -12.61 10.89
CA GLU A 316 -2.03 -12.25 12.18
C GLU A 316 -0.87 -11.27 12.01
N ASN A 317 -0.84 -10.25 12.86
CA ASN A 317 0.32 -9.36 13.03
C ASN A 317 0.22 -8.66 14.38
N ASN A 318 1.29 -8.66 15.18
CA ASN A 318 1.33 -8.04 16.50
C ASN A 318 0.14 -8.44 17.41
N ALA A 319 -0.26 -9.71 17.35
CA ALA A 319 -1.42 -10.28 18.01
C ALA A 319 -2.80 -9.70 17.62
N SER A 320 -2.84 -8.83 16.62
CA SER A 320 -4.05 -8.52 15.87
C SER A 320 -4.40 -9.73 15.01
N ARG A 321 -5.61 -10.28 15.14
CA ARG A 321 -6.00 -11.57 14.57
C ARG A 321 -7.26 -11.46 13.74
N GLY A 322 -7.29 -12.13 12.59
CA GLY A 322 -8.46 -12.20 11.72
C GLY A 322 -8.56 -13.55 11.04
N ILE A 323 -9.78 -14.03 10.82
CA ILE A 323 -10.03 -15.23 10.03
C ILE A 323 -11.29 -15.06 9.18
N TYR A 324 -11.12 -15.26 7.89
CA TYR A 324 -12.21 -15.45 6.95
C TYR A 324 -12.59 -16.93 6.91
N ALA A 325 -13.89 -17.24 6.89
CA ALA A 325 -14.43 -18.58 6.70
C ALA A 325 -15.79 -18.51 5.98
N ASP A 326 -15.85 -18.94 4.72
CA ASP A 326 -17.08 -19.15 3.94
C ASP A 326 -18.08 -17.96 3.97
N GLY A 327 -17.56 -16.73 3.79
CA GLY A 327 -18.35 -15.50 3.81
C GLY A 327 -18.35 -14.78 5.16
N TRP A 328 -17.93 -15.45 6.23
CA TRP A 328 -17.83 -14.83 7.56
C TRP A 328 -16.42 -14.33 7.83
N TYR A 329 -16.30 -13.28 8.63
CA TYR A 329 -15.03 -12.76 9.11
C TYR A 329 -15.07 -12.53 10.62
N ALA A 330 -14.26 -13.28 11.36
CA ALA A 330 -14.08 -13.12 12.78
C ALA A 330 -12.73 -12.43 13.05
N CYS A 331 -12.72 -11.42 13.93
CA CYS A 331 -11.48 -10.70 14.20
C CYS A 331 -11.38 -10.13 15.62
N ALA A 332 -10.14 -9.84 16.02
CA ALA A 332 -9.80 -9.27 17.31
C ALA A 332 -8.64 -8.27 17.15
N PHE A 333 -8.81 -7.05 17.65
CA PHE A 333 -7.92 -5.92 17.35
C PHE A 333 -6.47 -6.13 17.82
N GLY A 334 -6.26 -6.77 18.98
CA GLY A 334 -4.94 -6.95 19.59
C GLY A 334 -4.57 -5.80 20.56
N PRO A 335 -3.39 -5.89 21.19
CA PRO A 335 -2.90 -4.85 22.10
C PRO A 335 -2.25 -3.67 21.38
N PHE A 336 -1.80 -3.86 20.14
CA PHE A 336 -0.97 -2.90 19.41
C PHE A 336 -1.81 -1.82 18.73
N VAL A 337 -1.51 -0.55 19.04
CA VAL A 337 -2.17 0.63 18.47
C VAL A 337 -1.13 1.39 17.62
N PRO A 338 -1.07 1.18 16.30
CA PRO A 338 0.04 1.66 15.45
C PRO A 338 0.25 3.18 15.47
N TRP A 339 -0.82 3.95 15.69
CA TRP A 339 -0.80 5.41 15.72
C TRP A 339 -0.51 6.00 17.11
N ASP A 340 -0.42 5.17 18.16
CA ASP A 340 -0.23 5.60 19.56
C ASP A 340 0.66 4.58 20.31
N THR A 341 1.98 4.75 20.18
CA THR A 341 2.95 3.86 20.84
C THR A 341 2.92 3.93 22.37
N PRO A 342 2.70 5.10 23.02
CA PRO A 342 2.46 5.13 24.47
C PRO A 342 1.25 4.29 24.92
N SER A 343 0.12 4.38 24.22
CA SER A 343 -1.08 3.59 24.53
C SER A 343 -0.84 2.09 24.36
N THR A 344 -0.08 1.70 23.33
CA THR A 344 0.34 0.31 23.09
C THR A 344 1.05 -0.29 24.31
N ALA A 345 2.03 0.42 24.88
CA ALA A 345 2.78 -0.08 26.04
C ALA A 345 1.88 -0.33 27.26
N GLN A 346 0.90 0.55 27.48
CA GLN A 346 -0.08 0.41 28.57
C GLN A 346 -1.03 -0.78 28.33
N ARG A 347 -1.54 -0.93 27.11
CA ARG A 347 -2.43 -2.05 26.74
C ARG A 347 -1.73 -3.39 26.88
N LEU A 348 -0.52 -3.50 26.36
CA LEU A 348 0.25 -4.75 26.37
C LEU A 348 0.51 -5.27 27.80
N ALA A 349 0.70 -4.37 28.78
CA ALA A 349 0.94 -4.75 30.17
C ALA A 349 -0.25 -5.47 30.84
N HIS A 350 -1.47 -5.31 30.30
CA HIS A 350 -2.71 -5.86 30.85
C HIS A 350 -3.50 -6.70 29.86
N TRP A 351 -2.92 -6.98 28.68
CA TRP A 351 -3.62 -7.69 27.62
C TRP A 351 -3.54 -9.21 27.83
N ASP A 352 -4.69 -9.88 27.74
CA ASP A 352 -4.83 -11.33 27.77
C ASP A 352 -5.58 -11.77 26.50
N PRO A 353 -4.95 -12.55 25.60
CA PRO A 353 -5.55 -12.99 24.34
C PRO A 353 -6.81 -13.83 24.51
N GLU A 354 -7.00 -14.48 25.67
CA GLU A 354 -8.16 -15.34 25.98
C GLU A 354 -9.40 -14.54 26.39
N SER A 355 -9.21 -13.30 26.83
CA SER A 355 -10.28 -12.40 27.29
C SER A 355 -10.67 -11.33 26.26
N GLU A 356 -9.96 -11.27 25.14
CA GLU A 356 -10.13 -10.22 24.13
C GLU A 356 -11.50 -10.35 23.44
N PRO A 357 -12.26 -9.25 23.31
CA PRO A 357 -13.52 -9.28 22.58
C PRO A 357 -13.26 -9.59 21.10
N TRP A 358 -14.07 -10.51 20.56
CA TRP A 358 -14.11 -10.81 19.14
C TRP A 358 -15.29 -10.11 18.48
N GLU A 359 -15.05 -9.65 17.27
CA GLU A 359 -16.05 -9.13 16.35
C GLU A 359 -16.32 -10.20 15.29
N LEU A 360 -17.56 -10.26 14.80
CA LEU A 360 -17.98 -11.20 13.77
C LEU A 360 -18.84 -10.48 12.73
N TYR A 361 -18.45 -10.63 11.45
CA TYR A 361 -19.05 -9.97 10.30
C TYR A 361 -19.51 -11.00 9.26
N ASP A 362 -20.63 -10.73 8.60
CA ASP A 362 -21.10 -11.40 7.38
C ASP A 362 -20.74 -10.51 6.20
N LEU A 363 -19.92 -11.01 5.25
CA LEU A 363 -19.25 -10.21 4.20
C LEU A 363 -20.00 -10.08 2.88
#